data_AF-A0A2S9WR19-F1
#
_entry.id   AF-A0A2S9WR19-F1
#
_cell.length_a   1.000
_cell.length_b   1.000
_cell.length_c   1.000
_cell.angle_alpha   90.00
_cell.angle_beta   90.00
_cell.angle_gamma   90.00
#
_symmetry.space_group_name_H-M   'P 1'
#
loop_
_entity.id
_entity.type
_entity.pdbx_description
1 polymer ?
#
loop_
_entity_poly.entity_id
_entity_poly.type
_entity_poly.pdbx_seq_one_letter_code
_entity_poly.pdbx_strand_id
1 'polypeptide(L)'
;MTKAILTTILFLTLSQLGFSQTNFDKAKLDSYFQALEQNDKFMGSVAVSKDGEMLYTKSIGYADVENNVEATEETKYRIGSITKTFTAVLVMKAVEEKMLNLSQTINKWFPSIANSSKITLEHLLGHRSGIHNFTDDEEYLTYNTQSKTEQELVGIITNGGSDFEPDSKAEYSNSNFVLLSYILEKTFEKPYSELVQEHIVEPIGLTDTYVFRNLDIANNEAKSYKFLNTWKVEPETDASIPLGAGAITSTPIDLTRFADALFTGKLVTPESLEIMKIIKDVYGKGLFQFPFYENIGYGHTGGIDGFSSVYTYFPESKVSYALTSNGTHINNNDISVAVLNAMYNKPYEIPSFKSYSLTTEDLDPYLGVYASSQIPIKITITKEGATLIAQGTGQPAFPLEATEKDTFKFDQAGAKFEFNPSENAMILFQGGGQILFSKE
;
A
#
# COMPACT_ATOMS: atom_id res chain seq x y z
N MET A 1 86.11 -8.25 -15.18
CA MET A 1 85.24 -7.08 -14.96
C MET A 1 84.06 -7.19 -15.90
N THR A 2 82.88 -7.59 -15.41
CA THR A 2 81.57 -7.24 -15.99
C THR A 2 80.47 -7.73 -15.03
N LYS A 3 79.84 -6.78 -14.34
CA LYS A 3 78.58 -6.98 -13.61
C LYS A 3 77.44 -6.70 -14.60
N ALA A 4 76.49 -7.61 -14.74
CA ALA A 4 75.21 -7.35 -15.40
C ALA A 4 74.10 -7.38 -14.35
N ILE A 5 73.30 -6.33 -14.35
CA ILE A 5 72.28 -5.96 -13.37
C ILE A 5 71.00 -6.74 -13.69
N LEU A 6 70.41 -7.36 -12.66
CA LEU A 6 69.08 -7.97 -12.70
C LEU A 6 68.03 -6.86 -12.52
N THR A 7 67.12 -6.71 -13.48
CA THR A 7 65.97 -5.81 -13.37
C THR A 7 64.73 -6.65 -13.05
N THR A 8 64.25 -6.55 -11.81
CA THR A 8 63.00 -7.16 -11.34
C THR A 8 61.83 -6.26 -11.73
N ILE A 9 60.92 -6.74 -12.59
CA ILE A 9 59.67 -6.05 -12.93
C ILE A 9 58.60 -6.47 -11.93
N LEU A 10 58.15 -5.52 -11.11
CA LEU A 10 57.06 -5.66 -10.14
C LEU A 10 55.73 -5.39 -10.88
N PHE A 11 54.91 -6.43 -11.10
CA PHE A 11 53.55 -6.27 -11.61
C PHE A 11 52.63 -5.85 -10.45
N LEU A 12 52.25 -4.58 -10.41
CA LEU A 12 51.15 -4.07 -9.60
C LEU A 12 49.83 -4.43 -10.27
N THR A 13 49.15 -5.47 -9.78
CA THR A 13 47.75 -5.74 -10.12
C THR A 13 46.87 -4.75 -9.38
N LEU A 14 46.46 -3.66 -10.05
CA LEU A 14 45.31 -2.87 -9.61
C LEU A 14 44.05 -3.72 -9.80
N SER A 15 43.56 -4.31 -8.71
CA SER A 15 42.18 -4.77 -8.62
C SER A 15 41.28 -3.54 -8.72
N GLN A 16 40.75 -3.26 -9.91
CA GLN A 16 39.60 -2.39 -10.05
C GLN A 16 38.40 -3.09 -9.40
N LEU A 17 38.12 -2.72 -8.15
CA LEU A 17 36.80 -2.88 -7.57
C LEU A 17 35.87 -1.98 -8.37
N GLY A 18 35.31 -2.51 -9.44
CA GLY A 18 34.18 -1.88 -10.13
C GLY A 18 33.01 -1.90 -9.17
N PHE A 19 32.82 -0.81 -8.41
CA PHE A 19 31.53 -0.52 -7.81
C PHE A 19 30.54 -0.41 -8.98
N SER A 20 29.74 -1.44 -9.19
CA SER A 20 28.52 -1.32 -9.97
C SER A 20 27.62 -0.36 -9.21
N GLN A 21 27.78 0.95 -9.45
CA GLN A 21 26.82 1.95 -9.02
C GLN A 21 25.52 1.60 -9.73
N THR A 22 24.59 1.02 -8.99
CA THR A 22 23.18 0.99 -9.39
C THR A 22 22.79 2.45 -9.65
N ASN A 23 22.54 2.80 -10.91
CA ASN A 23 22.08 4.11 -11.36
C ASN A 23 20.64 4.37 -10.89
N PHE A 24 20.42 4.40 -9.58
CA PHE A 24 19.15 4.83 -8.99
C PHE A 24 19.04 6.35 -9.14
N ASP A 25 18.28 6.80 -10.13
CA ASP A 25 18.11 8.21 -10.46
C ASP A 25 17.18 8.91 -9.45
N LYS A 26 17.77 9.33 -8.33
CA LYS A 26 17.09 10.07 -7.26
C LYS A 26 16.49 11.38 -7.78
N ALA A 27 17.18 12.08 -8.67
CA ALA A 27 16.78 13.41 -9.14
C ALA A 27 15.49 13.35 -9.96
N LYS A 28 15.35 12.32 -10.80
CA LYS A 28 14.10 12.08 -11.54
C LYS A 28 12.95 11.70 -10.59
N LEU A 29 13.22 10.91 -9.56
CA LEU A 29 12.19 10.54 -8.58
C LEU A 29 11.79 11.73 -7.70
N ASP A 30 12.72 12.60 -7.34
CA ASP A 30 12.43 13.87 -6.67
C ASP A 30 11.54 14.77 -7.52
N SER A 31 11.78 14.81 -8.84
CA SER A 31 10.93 15.55 -9.78
C SER A 31 9.53 14.95 -9.90
N TYR A 32 9.41 13.61 -9.81
CA TYR A 32 8.11 12.92 -9.72
C TYR A 32 7.32 13.37 -8.48
N PHE A 33 7.96 13.35 -7.31
CA PHE A 33 7.29 13.80 -6.07
C PHE A 33 7.01 15.31 -6.07
N GLN A 34 7.89 16.13 -6.64
CA GLN A 34 7.62 17.56 -6.82
C GLN A 34 6.37 17.82 -7.67
N ALA A 35 6.16 17.04 -8.74
CA ALA A 35 4.95 17.14 -9.56
C ALA A 35 3.68 16.78 -8.76
N LEU A 36 3.75 15.78 -7.88
CA LEU A 36 2.64 15.42 -7.00
C LEU A 36 2.32 16.52 -5.99
N GLU A 37 3.35 17.07 -5.36
CA GLU A 37 3.24 18.11 -4.32
C GLU A 37 2.63 19.40 -4.89
N GLN A 38 3.13 19.87 -6.03
CA GLN A 38 2.66 21.10 -6.67
C GLN A 38 1.20 21.05 -7.16
N ASN A 39 0.59 19.86 -7.19
CA ASN A 39 -0.75 19.63 -7.73
C ASN A 39 -1.69 18.97 -6.72
N ASP A 40 -1.37 19.03 -5.42
CA ASP A 40 -2.18 18.47 -4.32
C ASP A 40 -2.57 17.00 -4.57
N LYS A 41 -1.65 16.19 -5.10
CA LYS A 41 -1.92 14.78 -5.41
C LYS A 41 -1.61 13.84 -4.27
N PHE A 42 -0.69 14.22 -3.39
CA PHE A 42 -0.21 13.34 -2.33
C PHE A 42 0.35 14.16 -1.16
N MET A 43 -0.05 13.79 0.06
CA MET A 43 0.64 14.14 1.30
C MET A 43 1.06 12.84 1.98
N GLY A 44 2.35 12.71 2.26
CA GLY A 44 2.90 11.45 2.75
C GLY A 44 4.39 11.30 2.54
N SER A 45 4.85 10.09 2.82
CA SER A 45 6.26 9.72 2.81
C SER A 45 6.48 8.34 2.17
N VAL A 46 7.65 8.14 1.55
CA VAL A 46 8.11 6.84 1.04
C VAL A 46 9.52 6.53 1.53
N ALA A 47 9.84 5.24 1.63
CA ALA A 47 11.19 4.74 1.87
C ALA A 47 11.46 3.49 1.02
N VAL A 48 12.71 3.35 0.56
CA VAL A 48 13.24 2.17 -0.12
C VAL A 48 14.56 1.79 0.54
N SER A 49 14.68 0.55 1.02
CA SER A 49 15.96 -0.05 1.39
C SER A 49 16.35 -1.13 0.39
N LYS A 50 17.65 -1.35 0.25
CA LYS A 50 18.22 -2.47 -0.49
C LYS A 50 19.33 -3.09 0.34
N ASP A 51 19.34 -4.41 0.46
CA ASP A 51 20.31 -5.15 1.26
C ASP A 51 20.37 -4.67 2.73
N GLY A 52 19.24 -4.17 3.25
CA GLY A 52 19.13 -3.62 4.60
C GLY A 52 19.65 -2.18 4.76
N GLU A 53 20.12 -1.54 3.68
CA GLU A 53 20.59 -0.16 3.68
C GLU A 53 19.57 0.78 3.04
N MET A 54 19.30 1.92 3.69
CA MET A 54 18.36 2.91 3.17
C MET A 54 18.90 3.53 1.87
N LEU A 55 18.16 3.38 0.77
CA LEU A 55 18.55 3.87 -0.54
C LEU A 55 17.89 5.22 -0.85
N TYR A 56 16.61 5.38 -0.52
CA TYR A 56 15.82 6.57 -0.82
C TYR A 56 14.72 6.80 0.19
N THR A 57 14.51 8.06 0.54
CA THR A 57 13.43 8.56 1.38
C THR A 57 12.90 9.84 0.74
N LYS A 58 11.59 10.06 0.84
CA LYS A 58 10.97 11.32 0.39
C LYS A 58 9.69 11.56 1.15
N SER A 59 9.52 12.77 1.65
CA SER A 59 8.31 13.29 2.28
C SER A 59 7.88 14.53 1.50
N ILE A 60 6.58 14.66 1.24
CA ILE A 60 5.98 15.84 0.59
C ILE A 60 4.64 16.20 1.23
N GLY A 61 4.23 17.45 1.08
CA GLY A 61 2.98 17.96 1.64
C GLY A 61 3.06 18.21 3.15
N TYR A 62 1.92 18.07 3.84
CA TYR A 62 1.77 18.50 5.23
C TYR A 62 1.41 17.34 6.17
N ALA A 63 1.99 17.35 7.36
CA ALA A 63 1.52 16.58 8.51
C ALA A 63 0.30 17.25 9.16
N ASP A 64 0.24 18.59 9.13
CA ASP A 64 -0.88 19.41 9.59
C ASP A 64 -1.08 20.60 8.65
N VAL A 65 -2.12 20.52 7.81
CA VAL A 65 -2.47 21.55 6.82
C VAL A 65 -2.92 22.84 7.50
N GLU A 66 -3.70 22.77 8.59
CA GLU A 66 -4.23 23.96 9.24
C GLU A 66 -3.13 24.82 9.88
N ASN A 67 -2.04 24.19 10.31
CA ASN A 67 -0.91 24.85 10.95
C ASN A 67 0.34 24.98 10.06
N ASN A 68 0.25 24.59 8.78
CA ASN A 68 1.38 24.57 7.83
C ASN A 68 2.59 23.77 8.34
N VAL A 69 2.36 22.64 9.01
CA VAL A 69 3.45 21.73 9.42
C VAL A 69 3.75 20.78 8.27
N GLU A 70 4.89 20.96 7.64
CA GLU A 70 5.36 20.11 6.54
C GLU A 70 5.64 18.68 7.02
N ALA A 71 5.39 17.71 6.15
CA ALA A 71 5.76 16.33 6.39
C ALA A 71 7.28 16.16 6.27
N THR A 72 7.85 15.36 7.17
CA THR A 72 9.28 15.03 7.25
C THR A 72 9.48 13.52 7.34
N GLU A 73 10.73 13.06 7.29
CA GLU A 73 11.07 11.65 7.49
C GLU A 73 10.68 11.12 8.88
N GLU A 74 10.53 12.02 9.86
CA GLU A 74 10.10 11.72 11.24
C GLU A 74 8.57 11.76 11.40
N THR A 75 7.83 12.16 10.36
CA THR A 75 6.37 12.22 10.43
C THR A 75 5.80 10.81 10.56
N LYS A 76 4.96 10.63 11.57
CA LYS A 76 4.33 9.37 11.93
C LYS A 76 2.92 9.30 11.39
N TYR A 77 2.58 8.15 10.80
CA TYR A 77 1.33 7.90 10.12
C TYR A 77 0.66 6.65 10.70
N ARG A 78 -0.67 6.65 10.79
CA ARG A 78 -1.41 5.41 11.11
C ARG A 78 -1.30 4.47 9.91
N ILE A 79 -0.77 3.27 10.12
CA ILE A 79 -0.47 2.33 9.03
C ILE A 79 -1.64 1.40 8.70
N GLY A 80 -2.77 1.55 9.41
CA GLY A 80 -3.97 0.74 9.21
C GLY A 80 -3.64 -0.75 9.17
N SER A 81 -4.17 -1.44 8.16
CA SER A 81 -4.14 -2.91 8.09
C SER A 81 -2.75 -3.55 7.95
N ILE A 82 -1.67 -2.79 7.76
CA ILE A 82 -0.31 -3.32 7.94
C ILE A 82 -0.10 -3.88 9.35
N THR A 83 -0.84 -3.36 10.35
CA THR A 83 -0.89 -3.87 11.72
C THR A 83 -1.16 -5.38 11.79
N LYS A 84 -1.88 -5.95 10.82
CA LYS A 84 -2.15 -7.39 10.75
C LYS A 84 -0.88 -8.22 10.64
N THR A 85 0.15 -7.72 9.94
CA THR A 85 1.44 -8.43 9.91
C THR A 85 2.09 -8.41 11.29
N PHE A 86 2.05 -7.30 12.03
CA PHE A 86 2.57 -7.23 13.41
C PHE A 86 1.84 -8.21 14.33
N THR A 87 0.51 -8.27 14.25
CA THR A 87 -0.28 -9.27 14.99
C THR A 87 0.09 -10.69 14.58
N ALA A 88 0.27 -10.97 13.29
CA ALA A 88 0.68 -12.30 12.81
C ALA A 88 2.06 -12.69 13.37
N VAL A 89 3.02 -11.76 13.45
CA VAL A 89 4.32 -11.98 14.09
C VAL A 89 4.15 -12.36 15.57
N LEU A 90 3.30 -11.65 16.32
CA LEU A 90 3.03 -11.97 17.73
C LEU A 90 2.39 -13.35 17.89
N VAL A 91 1.46 -13.73 17.00
CA VAL A 91 0.88 -15.09 17.00
C VAL A 91 1.95 -16.14 16.72
N MET A 92 2.84 -15.92 15.75
CA MET A 92 3.93 -16.86 15.45
C MET A 92 4.91 -16.98 16.63
N LYS A 93 5.25 -15.88 17.30
CA LYS A 93 6.06 -15.93 18.53
C LYS A 93 5.40 -16.74 19.63
N ALA A 94 4.11 -16.56 19.87
CA ALA A 94 3.37 -17.36 20.83
C ALA A 94 3.32 -18.86 20.46
N VAL A 95 3.31 -19.18 19.16
CA VAL A 95 3.39 -20.56 18.66
C VAL A 95 4.79 -21.14 18.86
N GLU A 96 5.84 -20.37 18.57
CA GLU A 96 7.25 -20.76 18.79
C GLU A 96 7.54 -21.03 20.28
N GLU A 97 6.95 -20.23 21.16
CA GLU A 97 6.98 -20.37 22.62
C GLU A 97 6.02 -21.46 23.14
N LYS A 98 5.30 -22.15 22.24
CA LYS A 98 4.33 -23.23 22.53
C LYS A 98 3.16 -22.81 23.41
N MET A 99 2.88 -21.51 23.50
CA MET A 99 1.73 -20.96 24.22
C MET A 99 0.45 -21.03 23.38
N LEU A 100 0.58 -20.97 22.05
CA LEU A 100 -0.51 -21.16 21.11
C LEU A 100 -0.21 -22.30 20.13
N ASN A 101 -1.27 -22.82 19.52
CA ASN A 101 -1.20 -23.75 18.40
C ASN A 101 -2.14 -23.26 17.29
N LEU A 102 -1.64 -23.18 16.05
CA LEU A 102 -2.43 -22.68 14.91
C LEU A 102 -3.71 -23.50 14.66
N SER A 103 -3.70 -24.79 14.97
CA SER A 103 -4.86 -25.68 14.76
C SER A 103 -5.87 -25.67 15.91
N GLN A 104 -5.60 -24.97 17.01
CA GLN A 104 -6.53 -24.91 18.14
C GLN A 104 -7.70 -23.98 17.83
N THR A 105 -8.87 -24.28 18.37
CA THR A 105 -10.10 -23.55 18.09
C THR A 105 -10.29 -22.37 19.02
N ILE A 106 -11.01 -21.34 18.55
CA ILE A 106 -11.20 -20.10 19.32
C ILE A 106 -12.24 -20.23 20.44
N ASN A 107 -12.97 -21.35 20.49
CA ASN A 107 -14.08 -21.60 21.41
C ASN A 107 -13.75 -21.36 22.89
N LYS A 108 -12.51 -21.63 23.32
CA LYS A 108 -12.08 -21.38 24.70
C LYS A 108 -12.16 -19.89 25.07
N TRP A 109 -11.87 -19.00 24.13
CA TRP A 109 -11.86 -17.55 24.34
C TRP A 109 -13.21 -16.92 24.00
N PHE A 110 -13.85 -17.36 22.91
CA PHE A 110 -15.06 -16.75 22.37
C PHE A 110 -16.16 -17.77 22.07
N PRO A 111 -16.73 -18.43 23.10
CA PRO A 111 -17.75 -19.46 22.89
C PRO A 111 -19.06 -18.92 22.31
N SER A 112 -19.32 -17.61 22.41
CA SER A 112 -20.50 -16.95 21.84
C SER A 112 -20.42 -16.77 20.32
N ILE A 113 -19.23 -16.77 19.73
CA ILE A 113 -19.05 -16.58 18.28
C ILE A 113 -19.56 -17.82 17.54
N ALA A 114 -20.35 -17.58 16.49
CA ALA A 114 -20.85 -18.65 15.62
C ALA A 114 -19.69 -19.49 15.07
N ASN A 115 -19.83 -20.82 15.07
CA ASN A 115 -18.81 -21.76 14.63
C ASN A 115 -17.45 -21.68 15.38
N SER A 116 -17.38 -21.06 16.57
CA SER A 116 -16.13 -20.92 17.35
C SER A 116 -15.42 -22.25 17.65
N SER A 117 -16.16 -23.36 17.73
CA SER A 117 -15.63 -24.72 17.91
C SER A 117 -15.00 -25.33 16.66
N LYS A 118 -15.14 -24.71 15.49
CA LYS A 118 -14.52 -25.09 14.21
C LYS A 118 -13.47 -24.08 13.73
N ILE A 119 -13.58 -22.82 14.14
CA ILE A 119 -12.67 -21.75 13.73
C ILE A 119 -11.35 -21.88 14.49
N THR A 120 -10.25 -22.03 13.76
CA THR A 120 -8.89 -22.12 14.32
C THR A 120 -8.16 -20.78 14.24
N LEU A 121 -7.03 -20.65 14.95
CA LEU A 121 -6.17 -19.46 14.80
C LEU A 121 -5.64 -19.33 13.37
N GLU A 122 -5.38 -20.46 12.70
CA GLU A 122 -4.99 -20.46 11.30
C GLU A 122 -6.09 -19.86 10.41
N HIS A 123 -7.35 -20.17 10.67
CA HIS A 123 -8.48 -19.60 9.95
C HIS A 123 -8.59 -18.08 10.17
N LEU A 124 -8.35 -17.59 11.40
CA LEU A 124 -8.34 -16.14 11.67
C LEU A 124 -7.24 -15.45 10.85
N LEU A 125 -6.00 -15.93 10.96
CA LEU A 125 -4.83 -15.34 10.30
C LEU A 125 -4.94 -15.35 8.76
N GLY A 126 -5.58 -16.37 8.19
CA GLY A 126 -5.73 -16.55 6.75
C GLY A 126 -7.06 -16.03 6.17
N HIS A 127 -7.85 -15.29 6.96
CA HIS A 127 -9.16 -14.77 6.51
C HIS A 127 -10.16 -15.85 6.06
N ARG A 128 -10.17 -16.99 6.75
CA ARG A 128 -11.01 -18.16 6.43
C ARG A 128 -11.97 -18.55 7.54
N SER A 129 -12.19 -17.67 8.50
CA SER A 129 -13.01 -17.94 9.68
C SER A 129 -14.52 -17.99 9.37
N GLY A 130 -14.97 -17.27 8.36
CA GLY A 130 -16.39 -17.02 8.12
C GLY A 130 -17.01 -16.03 9.10
N ILE A 131 -16.21 -15.36 9.95
CA ILE A 131 -16.69 -14.33 10.89
C ILE A 131 -16.93 -13.04 10.13
N HIS A 132 -18.14 -12.49 10.30
CA HIS A 132 -18.55 -11.23 9.68
C HIS A 132 -17.57 -10.10 9.98
N ASN A 133 -17.30 -9.26 8.98
CA ASN A 133 -16.42 -8.12 9.11
C ASN A 133 -17.20 -6.90 9.61
N PHE A 134 -17.11 -6.58 10.90
CA PHE A 134 -17.92 -5.51 11.51
C PHE A 134 -17.71 -4.11 10.90
N THR A 135 -16.64 -3.90 10.14
CA THR A 135 -16.40 -2.62 9.44
C THR A 135 -17.24 -2.45 8.18
N ASP A 136 -17.91 -3.52 7.74
CA ASP A 136 -18.81 -3.50 6.58
C ASP A 136 -20.25 -3.12 6.99
N ASP A 137 -20.52 -3.06 8.30
CA ASP A 137 -21.81 -2.65 8.87
C ASP A 137 -22.09 -1.16 8.63
N GLU A 138 -23.34 -0.81 8.32
CA GLU A 138 -23.77 0.58 8.13
C GLU A 138 -23.56 1.43 9.40
N GLU A 139 -23.68 0.81 10.58
CA GLU A 139 -23.50 1.46 11.87
C GLU A 139 -22.03 1.73 12.22
N TYR A 140 -21.05 1.17 11.50
CA TYR A 140 -19.63 1.28 11.84
C TYR A 140 -19.19 2.73 12.14
N LEU A 141 -19.55 3.66 11.24
CA LEU A 141 -19.19 5.08 11.36
C LEU A 141 -19.89 5.82 12.51
N THR A 142 -20.89 5.20 13.15
CA THR A 142 -21.60 5.82 14.29
C THR A 142 -20.85 5.66 15.61
N TYR A 143 -19.94 4.69 15.68
CA TYR A 143 -19.21 4.36 16.91
C TYR A 143 -17.69 4.23 16.74
N ASN A 144 -17.15 4.26 15.52
CA ASN A 144 -15.71 4.07 15.28
C ASN A 144 -14.80 5.09 16.02
N THR A 145 -15.33 6.27 16.35
CA THR A 145 -14.61 7.32 17.09
C THR A 145 -14.76 7.21 18.61
N GLN A 146 -15.47 6.20 19.11
CA GLN A 146 -15.75 6.02 20.53
C GLN A 146 -15.01 4.79 21.06
N SER A 147 -14.32 4.96 22.19
CA SER A 147 -13.68 3.84 22.87
C SER A 147 -14.68 2.74 23.21
N LYS A 148 -14.21 1.50 23.10
CA LYS A 148 -14.97 0.29 23.37
C LYS A 148 -14.13 -0.69 24.16
N THR A 149 -14.77 -1.33 25.11
CA THR A 149 -14.23 -2.49 25.82
C THR A 149 -14.20 -3.72 24.93
N GLU A 150 -13.39 -4.71 25.30
CA GLU A 150 -13.41 -6.02 24.65
C GLU A 150 -14.84 -6.62 24.61
N GLN A 151 -15.58 -6.53 25.71
CA GLN A 151 -16.93 -7.08 25.79
C GLN A 151 -17.86 -6.45 24.74
N GLU A 152 -17.74 -5.14 24.51
CA GLU A 152 -18.53 -4.44 23.50
C GLU A 152 -18.13 -4.84 22.08
N LEU A 153 -16.84 -4.89 21.76
CA LEU A 153 -16.37 -5.29 20.41
C LEU A 153 -16.69 -6.75 20.09
N VAL A 154 -16.45 -7.66 21.04
CA VAL A 154 -16.81 -9.07 20.89
C VAL A 154 -18.33 -9.22 20.75
N GLY A 155 -19.11 -8.38 21.42
CA GLY A 155 -20.56 -8.31 21.25
C GLY A 155 -20.97 -7.92 19.83
N ILE A 156 -20.35 -6.87 19.26
CA ILE A 156 -20.58 -6.45 17.87
C ILE A 156 -20.22 -7.58 16.90
N ILE A 157 -19.02 -8.16 17.03
CA ILE A 157 -18.55 -9.26 16.18
C ILE A 157 -19.47 -10.49 16.29
N THR A 158 -19.94 -10.81 17.49
CA THR A 158 -20.86 -11.93 17.71
C THR A 158 -22.20 -11.68 17.02
N ASN A 159 -22.72 -10.45 17.06
CA ASN A 159 -24.00 -10.09 16.46
C ASN A 159 -23.98 -10.11 14.92
N GLY A 160 -22.85 -9.80 14.30
CA GLY A 160 -22.68 -9.90 12.84
C GLY A 160 -22.80 -11.33 12.31
N GLY A 161 -22.59 -12.35 13.16
CA GLY A 161 -22.82 -13.75 12.82
C GLY A 161 -21.73 -14.35 11.95
N SER A 162 -22.12 -15.18 10.97
CA SER A 162 -21.20 -15.92 10.11
C SER A 162 -21.65 -15.89 8.66
N ASP A 163 -20.78 -15.42 7.77
CA ASP A 163 -21.05 -15.26 6.34
C ASP A 163 -20.89 -16.56 5.55
N PHE A 164 -20.07 -17.49 6.05
CA PHE A 164 -19.81 -18.78 5.44
C PHE A 164 -19.23 -19.79 6.43
N GLU A 165 -19.29 -21.08 6.10
CA GLU A 165 -18.69 -22.12 6.93
C GLU A 165 -17.15 -21.98 6.99
N PRO A 166 -16.51 -22.15 8.16
CA PRO A 166 -15.06 -22.01 8.29
C PRO A 166 -14.28 -22.86 7.29
N ASP A 167 -13.21 -22.28 6.74
CA ASP A 167 -12.30 -22.82 5.72
C ASP A 167 -12.91 -23.07 4.31
N SER A 168 -14.22 -22.89 4.12
CA SER A 168 -14.86 -23.12 2.81
C SER A 168 -14.44 -22.13 1.71
N LYS A 169 -14.15 -20.88 2.07
CA LYS A 169 -13.55 -19.84 1.21
C LYS A 169 -12.74 -18.86 2.06
N ALA A 170 -12.12 -17.86 1.44
CA ALA A 170 -11.50 -16.74 2.14
C ALA A 170 -12.23 -15.42 1.85
N GLU A 171 -12.39 -14.60 2.89
CA GLU A 171 -12.97 -13.26 2.83
C GLU A 171 -12.34 -12.39 3.90
N TYR A 172 -11.90 -11.19 3.52
CA TYR A 172 -11.22 -10.28 4.42
C TYR A 172 -12.11 -9.90 5.60
N SER A 173 -11.55 -9.87 6.80
CA SER A 173 -12.31 -9.55 8.01
C SER A 173 -11.39 -8.95 9.07
N ASN A 174 -11.69 -7.71 9.48
CA ASN A 174 -11.01 -7.04 10.58
C ASN A 174 -11.30 -7.72 11.92
N SER A 175 -12.50 -8.30 12.07
CA SER A 175 -12.91 -9.07 13.25
C SER A 175 -11.89 -10.15 13.60
N ASN A 176 -11.33 -10.84 12.61
CA ASN A 176 -10.34 -11.88 12.84
C ASN A 176 -9.12 -11.38 13.61
N PHE A 177 -8.59 -10.22 13.23
CA PHE A 177 -7.36 -9.69 13.80
C PHE A 177 -7.61 -8.96 15.13
N VAL A 178 -8.80 -8.38 15.33
CA VAL A 178 -9.23 -7.90 16.65
C VAL A 178 -9.31 -9.06 17.65
N LEU A 179 -9.92 -10.19 17.26
CA LEU A 179 -9.99 -11.38 18.11
C LEU A 179 -8.59 -11.97 18.38
N LEU A 180 -7.70 -11.98 17.39
CA LEU A 180 -6.30 -12.40 17.59
C LEU A 180 -5.59 -11.52 18.63
N SER A 181 -5.78 -10.19 18.61
CA SER A 181 -5.20 -9.32 19.66
C SER A 181 -5.72 -9.68 21.06
N TYR A 182 -7.02 -9.91 21.24
CA TYR A 182 -7.56 -10.31 22.56
C TYR A 182 -7.08 -11.69 23.02
N ILE A 183 -6.85 -12.62 22.08
CA ILE A 183 -6.24 -13.93 22.38
C ILE A 183 -4.79 -13.73 22.85
N LEU A 184 -4.02 -12.88 22.16
CA LEU A 184 -2.65 -12.55 22.54
C LEU A 184 -2.60 -11.91 23.93
N GLU A 185 -3.44 -10.91 24.21
CA GLU A 185 -3.51 -10.27 25.53
C GLU A 185 -3.78 -11.27 26.66
N LYS A 186 -4.70 -12.22 26.44
CA LYS A 186 -5.00 -13.29 27.42
C LYS A 186 -3.90 -14.34 27.54
N THR A 187 -3.11 -14.52 26.49
CA THR A 187 -2.04 -15.51 26.46
C THR A 187 -0.80 -15.00 27.19
N PHE A 188 -0.46 -13.72 26.99
CA PHE A 188 0.69 -13.08 27.60
C PHE A 188 0.37 -12.32 28.89
N GLU A 189 -0.92 -12.14 29.22
CA GLU A 189 -1.40 -11.34 30.37
C GLU A 189 -0.90 -9.88 30.33
N LYS A 190 -0.78 -9.31 29.13
CA LYS A 190 -0.35 -7.92 28.89
C LYS A 190 -1.19 -7.25 27.80
N PRO A 191 -1.34 -5.92 27.83
CA PRO A 191 -1.98 -5.17 26.74
C PRO A 191 -1.28 -5.37 25.40
N TYR A 192 -2.04 -5.34 24.30
CA TYR A 192 -1.52 -5.53 22.94
C TYR A 192 -0.41 -4.53 22.59
N SER A 193 -0.51 -3.29 23.09
CA SER A 193 0.52 -2.26 22.92
C SER A 193 1.87 -2.65 23.53
N GLU A 194 1.88 -3.29 24.70
CA GLU A 194 3.09 -3.79 25.34
C GLU A 194 3.67 -4.99 24.57
N LEU A 195 2.82 -5.84 24.01
CA LEU A 195 3.28 -6.98 23.20
C LEU A 195 3.99 -6.52 21.92
N VAL A 196 3.43 -5.53 21.22
CA VAL A 196 4.08 -4.92 20.05
C VAL A 196 5.42 -4.32 20.46
N GLN A 197 5.47 -3.63 21.60
CA GLN A 197 6.69 -2.99 22.09
C GLN A 197 7.79 -4.02 22.40
N GLU A 198 7.52 -4.98 23.28
CA GLU A 198 8.48 -5.94 23.82
C GLU A 198 8.97 -6.95 22.78
N HIS A 199 8.07 -7.46 21.95
CA HIS A 199 8.40 -8.56 21.05
C HIS A 199 8.80 -8.10 19.65
N ILE A 200 8.45 -6.88 19.23
CA ILE A 200 8.74 -6.37 17.88
C ILE A 200 9.57 -5.09 17.95
N VAL A 201 9.08 -4.02 18.58
CA VAL A 201 9.72 -2.70 18.48
C VAL A 201 11.10 -2.67 19.12
N GLU A 202 11.25 -3.12 20.36
CA GLU A 202 12.53 -3.07 21.09
C GLU A 202 13.60 -3.99 20.48
N PRO A 203 13.30 -5.25 20.10
CA PRO A 203 14.30 -6.15 19.52
C PRO A 203 14.94 -5.67 18.22
N ILE A 204 14.23 -4.86 17.43
CA ILE A 204 14.70 -4.38 16.12
C ILE A 204 14.77 -2.84 16.01
N GLY A 205 14.53 -2.13 17.11
CA GLY A 205 14.77 -0.69 17.24
C GLY A 205 13.83 0.20 16.43
N LEU A 206 12.53 -0.11 16.38
CA LEU A 206 11.52 0.69 15.65
C LEU A 206 11.00 1.88 16.49
N THR A 207 11.86 2.88 16.73
CA THR A 207 11.61 3.96 17.71
C THR A 207 10.36 4.81 17.43
N ASP A 208 9.86 4.81 16.20
CA ASP A 208 8.71 5.62 15.78
C ASP A 208 7.46 4.77 15.53
N THR A 209 7.46 3.53 16.04
CA THR A 209 6.39 2.55 15.84
C THR A 209 5.72 2.16 17.15
N TYR A 210 4.41 2.38 17.26
CA TYR A 210 3.63 2.04 18.47
C TYR A 210 2.14 1.94 18.17
N VAL A 211 1.37 1.37 19.09
CA VAL A 211 -0.10 1.41 19.04
C VAL A 211 -0.58 2.81 19.41
N PHE A 212 -1.35 3.44 18.51
CA PHE A 212 -1.74 4.84 18.68
C PHE A 212 -2.77 5.04 19.80
N ARG A 213 -2.90 6.31 20.22
CA ARG A 213 -3.90 6.81 21.15
C ARG A 213 -4.48 8.11 20.58
N ASN A 214 -4.91 9.03 21.42
CA ASN A 214 -5.22 10.41 21.01
C ASN A 214 -4.03 11.03 20.25
N LEU A 215 -4.33 11.69 19.12
CA LEU A 215 -3.34 12.37 18.29
C LEU A 215 -2.45 13.33 19.11
N ASP A 216 -1.15 13.20 18.91
CA ASP A 216 -0.12 14.07 19.50
C ASP A 216 0.78 14.68 18.40
N ILE A 217 0.39 15.85 17.91
CA ILE A 217 1.11 16.60 16.87
C ILE A 217 2.52 16.96 17.35
N ALA A 218 2.74 17.17 18.66
CA ALA A 218 4.06 17.47 19.20
C ALA A 218 5.02 16.28 19.12
N ASN A 219 4.49 15.07 18.90
CA ASN A 219 5.25 13.85 18.66
C ASN A 219 5.39 13.53 17.16
N ASN A 220 5.27 14.52 16.27
CA ASN A 220 5.32 14.38 14.81
C ASN A 220 4.21 13.47 14.23
N GLU A 221 3.08 13.29 14.92
CA GLU A 221 1.95 12.57 14.36
C GLU A 221 1.16 13.43 13.36
N ALA A 222 0.93 12.90 12.16
CA ALA A 222 0.14 13.59 11.15
C ALA A 222 -1.36 13.53 11.47
N LYS A 223 -2.10 14.56 11.06
CA LYS A 223 -3.57 14.49 10.90
C LYS A 223 -3.91 13.79 9.60
N SER A 224 -5.09 13.16 9.53
CA SER A 224 -5.58 12.52 8.31
C SER A 224 -6.55 13.43 7.54
N TYR A 225 -6.53 13.33 6.21
CA TYR A 225 -7.26 14.23 5.32
C TYR A 225 -7.94 13.48 4.17
N LYS A 226 -9.08 14.01 3.74
CA LYS A 226 -9.74 13.69 2.47
C LYS A 226 -9.71 14.88 1.54
N PHE A 227 -9.49 14.63 0.25
CA PHE A 227 -9.50 15.69 -0.75
C PHE A 227 -10.93 15.95 -1.27
N LEU A 228 -11.45 17.16 -1.04
CA LEU A 228 -12.76 17.63 -1.53
C LEU A 228 -12.57 19.03 -2.15
N ASN A 229 -11.85 19.11 -3.27
CA ASN A 229 -11.25 20.33 -3.86
C ASN A 229 -10.13 20.95 -3.02
N THR A 230 -10.19 20.80 -1.70
CA THR A 230 -9.10 21.08 -0.77
C THR A 230 -8.99 19.95 0.25
N TRP A 231 -7.86 19.87 0.94
CA TRP A 231 -7.67 18.94 2.05
C TRP A 231 -8.62 19.27 3.21
N LYS A 232 -9.41 18.27 3.63
CA LYS A 232 -10.33 18.36 4.76
C LYS A 232 -9.95 17.31 5.79
N VAL A 233 -9.73 17.75 7.03
CA VAL A 233 -9.42 16.86 8.13
C VAL A 233 -10.55 15.85 8.33
N GLU A 234 -10.19 14.58 8.50
CA GLU A 234 -11.11 13.49 8.82
C GLU A 234 -11.15 13.24 10.34
N PRO A 235 -12.29 12.80 10.90
CA PRO A 235 -12.37 12.33 12.28
C PRO A 235 -11.44 11.15 12.54
N GLU A 236 -11.04 10.96 13.80
CA GLU A 236 -10.12 9.90 14.20
C GLU A 236 -10.87 8.69 14.75
N THR A 237 -10.60 7.51 14.20
CA THR A 237 -11.02 6.24 14.78
C THR A 237 -10.30 6.00 16.11
N ASP A 238 -11.03 5.56 17.15
CA ASP A 238 -10.45 5.19 18.45
C ASP A 238 -9.65 3.89 18.33
N ALA A 239 -8.46 3.83 18.94
CA ALA A 239 -7.54 2.71 18.82
C ALA A 239 -8.13 1.36 19.28
N SER A 240 -9.11 1.38 20.19
CA SER A 240 -9.77 0.15 20.66
C SER A 240 -10.61 -0.54 19.58
N ILE A 241 -11.01 0.20 18.53
CA ILE A 241 -11.83 -0.33 17.43
C ILE A 241 -11.00 -1.25 16.52
N PRO A 242 -9.90 -0.78 15.89
CA PRO A 242 -9.12 -1.64 15.02
C PRO A 242 -8.12 -2.51 15.79
N LEU A 243 -7.62 -2.11 16.97
CA LEU A 243 -6.63 -2.85 17.77
C LEU A 243 -5.57 -3.59 16.91
N GLY A 244 -5.42 -4.92 17.03
CA GLY A 244 -4.50 -5.73 16.23
C GLY A 244 -4.82 -5.82 14.73
N ALA A 245 -5.98 -5.31 14.30
CA ALA A 245 -6.33 -5.19 12.89
C ALA A 245 -5.82 -3.89 12.25
N GLY A 246 -5.52 -2.82 13.00
CA GLY A 246 -5.20 -1.53 12.38
C GLY A 246 -4.67 -0.39 13.25
N ALA A 247 -4.36 -0.62 14.52
CA ALA A 247 -4.06 0.44 15.49
C ALA A 247 -2.59 0.90 15.57
N ILE A 248 -1.71 0.49 14.66
CA ILE A 248 -0.29 0.91 14.71
C ILE A 248 -0.08 2.23 13.97
N THR A 249 0.77 3.07 14.54
CA THR A 249 1.44 4.21 13.93
C THR A 249 2.89 3.86 13.65
N SER A 250 3.45 4.33 12.52
CA SER A 250 4.85 4.10 12.13
C SER A 250 5.33 5.15 11.12
N THR A 251 6.57 5.00 10.65
CA THR A 251 7.16 5.75 9.53
C THR A 251 7.54 4.78 8.39
N PRO A 252 7.68 5.23 7.14
CA PRO A 252 8.18 4.38 6.07
C PRO A 252 9.56 3.78 6.37
N ILE A 253 10.44 4.52 7.06
CA ILE A 253 11.76 4.03 7.47
C ILE A 253 11.62 2.82 8.40
N ASP A 254 10.81 2.95 9.46
CA ASP A 254 10.58 1.83 10.38
C ASP A 254 9.86 0.66 9.72
N LEU A 255 8.93 0.91 8.78
CA LEU A 255 8.30 -0.16 8.00
C LEU A 255 9.29 -0.93 7.12
N THR A 256 10.27 -0.26 6.50
CA THR A 256 11.33 -0.97 5.76
C THR A 256 12.23 -1.78 6.68
N ARG A 257 12.57 -1.27 7.88
CA ARG A 257 13.32 -2.03 8.91
C ARG A 257 12.54 -3.24 9.41
N PHE A 258 11.25 -3.07 9.65
CA PHE A 258 10.34 -4.16 10.01
C PHE A 258 10.31 -5.23 8.93
N ALA A 259 10.16 -4.84 7.66
CA ALA A 259 10.18 -5.74 6.52
C ALA A 259 11.51 -6.51 6.44
N ASP A 260 12.64 -5.80 6.46
CA ASP A 260 13.97 -6.42 6.45
C ASP A 260 14.13 -7.41 7.62
N ALA A 261 13.71 -7.04 8.83
CA ALA A 261 13.82 -7.91 10.00
C ALA A 261 12.90 -9.14 9.96
N LEU A 262 11.66 -8.99 9.48
CA LEU A 262 10.72 -10.10 9.32
C LEU A 262 11.27 -11.12 8.33
N PHE A 263 11.60 -10.67 7.12
CA PHE A 263 11.93 -11.56 6.02
C PHE A 263 13.37 -12.09 6.04
N THR A 264 14.24 -11.53 6.90
CA THR A 264 15.56 -12.11 7.21
C THR A 264 15.57 -12.99 8.47
N GLY A 265 14.39 -13.27 9.05
CA GLY A 265 14.25 -14.22 10.17
C GLY A 265 14.68 -13.68 11.52
N LYS A 266 14.73 -12.35 11.71
CA LYS A 266 15.04 -11.74 13.02
C LYS A 266 13.85 -11.69 13.96
N LEU A 267 12.62 -11.64 13.42
CA LEU A 267 11.39 -11.55 14.23
C LEU A 267 10.74 -12.90 14.50
N VAL A 268 10.80 -13.82 13.55
CA VAL A 268 10.22 -15.17 13.63
C VAL A 268 11.21 -16.16 13.04
N THR A 269 11.07 -17.44 13.41
CA THR A 269 11.85 -18.53 12.81
C THR A 269 11.59 -18.66 11.31
N PRO A 270 12.55 -19.22 10.54
CA PRO A 270 12.33 -19.49 9.11
C PRO A 270 11.08 -20.34 8.85
N GLU A 271 10.79 -21.31 9.72
CA GLU A 271 9.60 -22.17 9.62
C GLU A 271 8.30 -21.36 9.77
N SER A 272 8.22 -20.47 10.77
CA SER A 272 7.07 -19.57 10.95
C SER A 272 6.93 -18.60 9.78
N LEU A 273 8.04 -18.06 9.27
CA LEU A 273 8.01 -17.16 8.11
C LEU A 273 7.46 -17.85 6.86
N GLU A 274 7.87 -19.10 6.61
CA GLU A 274 7.32 -19.88 5.50
C GLU A 274 5.82 -20.13 5.68
N ILE A 275 5.36 -20.43 6.89
CA ILE A 275 3.91 -20.52 7.19
C ILE A 275 3.19 -19.21 6.87
N MET A 276 3.77 -18.06 7.22
CA MET A 276 3.18 -16.75 6.93
C MET A 276 3.06 -16.49 5.41
N LYS A 277 4.01 -16.99 4.62
CA LYS A 277 4.07 -16.79 3.17
C LYS A 277 3.20 -17.76 2.35
N ILE A 278 2.68 -18.83 2.94
CA ILE A 278 1.77 -19.76 2.23
C ILE A 278 0.47 -19.03 1.89
N ILE A 279 0.30 -18.70 0.61
CA ILE A 279 -0.91 -18.08 0.08
C ILE A 279 -1.95 -19.15 -0.21
N LYS A 280 -3.16 -18.97 0.35
CA LYS A 280 -4.36 -19.76 0.01
C LYS A 280 -5.44 -18.80 -0.46
N ASP A 281 -5.97 -19.04 -1.67
CA ASP A 281 -6.76 -18.09 -2.45
C ASP A 281 -5.99 -16.78 -2.69
N VAL A 282 -6.11 -15.79 -1.82
CA VAL A 282 -5.48 -14.47 -1.95
C VAL A 282 -4.61 -14.11 -0.74
N TYR A 283 -4.74 -14.83 0.39
CA TYR A 283 -4.16 -14.42 1.67
C TYR A 283 -3.08 -15.39 2.16
N GLY A 284 -1.98 -14.82 2.63
CA GLY A 284 -1.06 -15.45 3.58
C GLY A 284 -1.51 -15.21 5.02
N LYS A 285 -0.62 -15.44 6.00
CA LYS A 285 -0.92 -15.13 7.41
C LYS A 285 -0.48 -13.70 7.72
N GLY A 286 -1.40 -12.74 7.55
CA GLY A 286 -1.11 -11.31 7.66
C GLY A 286 -0.22 -10.77 6.54
N LEU A 287 -0.19 -11.44 5.38
CA LEU A 287 0.62 -11.08 4.21
C LEU A 287 -0.17 -11.28 2.91
N PHE A 288 0.15 -10.47 1.91
CA PHE A 288 -0.23 -10.65 0.51
C PHE A 288 1.01 -10.79 -0.37
N GLN A 289 0.81 -11.31 -1.58
CA GLN A 289 1.80 -11.25 -2.65
C GLN A 289 1.65 -9.99 -3.49
N PHE A 290 2.77 -9.37 -3.83
CA PHE A 290 2.88 -8.17 -4.65
C PHE A 290 3.75 -8.47 -5.87
N PRO A 291 3.16 -8.88 -7.00
CA PRO A 291 3.92 -9.09 -8.23
C PRO A 291 4.42 -7.74 -8.78
N PHE A 292 5.69 -7.68 -9.19
CA PHE A 292 6.30 -6.54 -9.85
C PHE A 292 7.27 -7.02 -10.95
N TYR A 293 6.77 -7.06 -12.19
CA TYR A 293 7.41 -7.76 -13.31
C TYR A 293 7.79 -9.21 -12.93
N GLU A 294 9.06 -9.58 -13.09
CA GLU A 294 9.62 -10.88 -12.70
C GLU A 294 9.79 -11.07 -11.18
N ASN A 295 9.60 -10.04 -10.37
CA ASN A 295 9.79 -10.09 -8.92
C ASN A 295 8.47 -10.35 -8.20
N ILE A 296 8.51 -11.13 -7.13
CA ILE A 296 7.37 -11.34 -6.23
C ILE A 296 7.75 -10.82 -4.86
N GLY A 297 7.03 -9.79 -4.41
CA GLY A 297 7.14 -9.25 -3.07
C GLY A 297 6.09 -9.84 -2.13
N TYR A 298 6.33 -9.69 -0.82
CA TYR A 298 5.40 -10.02 0.24
C TYR A 298 5.22 -8.81 1.15
N GLY A 299 3.99 -8.53 1.57
CA GLY A 299 3.73 -7.38 2.43
C GLY A 299 2.25 -7.19 2.70
N HIS A 300 1.81 -5.94 2.90
CA HIS A 300 0.42 -5.61 3.14
C HIS A 300 0.13 -4.14 2.80
N THR A 301 -1.13 -3.83 2.51
CA THR A 301 -1.63 -2.45 2.40
C THR A 301 -2.38 -2.03 3.66
N GLY A 302 -2.62 -0.75 3.85
CA GLY A 302 -3.40 -0.26 4.97
C GLY A 302 -4.24 0.95 4.60
N GLY A 303 -5.35 1.09 5.32
CA GLY A 303 -6.20 2.27 5.31
C GLY A 303 -6.87 2.40 6.67
N ILE A 304 -6.99 3.62 7.16
CA ILE A 304 -7.74 4.00 8.35
C ILE A 304 -7.94 5.53 8.32
N ASP A 305 -9.17 5.99 8.51
CA ASP A 305 -9.51 7.42 8.37
C ASP A 305 -9.04 7.96 6.99
N GLY A 306 -8.38 9.11 6.93
CA GLY A 306 -7.72 9.62 5.72
C GLY A 306 -6.33 9.02 5.43
N PHE A 307 -5.83 8.07 6.23
CA PHE A 307 -4.54 7.45 6.02
C PHE A 307 -4.60 6.29 5.04
N SER A 308 -3.51 6.10 4.31
CA SER A 308 -3.28 4.91 3.49
C SER A 308 -1.80 4.52 3.48
N SER A 309 -1.51 3.24 3.30
CA SER A 309 -0.15 2.72 3.40
C SER A 309 0.08 1.48 2.56
N VAL A 310 1.35 1.23 2.23
CA VAL A 310 1.86 0.02 1.58
C VAL A 310 3.19 -0.30 2.22
N TYR A 311 3.46 -1.58 2.49
CA TYR A 311 4.84 -2.03 2.65
C TYR A 311 5.03 -3.36 1.93
N THR A 312 6.24 -3.62 1.44
CA THR A 312 6.57 -4.82 0.68
C THR A 312 8.05 -5.14 0.82
N TYR A 313 8.38 -6.43 0.92
CA TYR A 313 9.73 -6.96 0.79
C TYR A 313 9.83 -7.87 -0.43
N PHE A 314 10.85 -7.70 -1.25
CA PHE A 314 11.18 -8.55 -2.39
C PHE A 314 12.38 -9.45 -2.03
N PRO A 315 12.17 -10.74 -1.72
CA PRO A 315 13.24 -11.60 -1.19
C PRO A 315 14.44 -11.81 -2.12
N GLU A 316 14.18 -11.98 -3.42
CA GLU A 316 15.24 -12.27 -4.41
C GLU A 316 16.21 -11.09 -4.59
N SER A 317 15.69 -9.87 -4.55
CA SER A 317 16.46 -8.63 -4.73
C SER A 317 16.83 -7.94 -3.42
N LYS A 318 16.30 -8.44 -2.28
CA LYS A 318 16.44 -7.88 -0.94
C LYS A 318 16.06 -6.40 -0.88
N VAL A 319 14.95 -6.05 -1.50
CA VAL A 319 14.41 -4.68 -1.52
C VAL A 319 13.23 -4.59 -0.57
N SER A 320 13.28 -3.66 0.39
CA SER A 320 12.10 -3.23 1.13
C SER A 320 11.58 -1.91 0.57
N TYR A 321 10.26 -1.80 0.47
CA TYR A 321 9.56 -0.58 0.08
C TYR A 321 8.45 -0.29 1.10
N ALA A 322 8.29 0.98 1.46
CA ALA A 322 7.16 1.46 2.23
C ALA A 322 6.66 2.80 1.71
N LEU A 323 5.35 2.99 1.78
CA LEU A 323 4.64 4.25 1.55
C LEU A 323 3.62 4.45 2.66
N THR A 324 3.56 5.65 3.18
CA THR A 324 2.50 6.10 4.09
C THR A 324 1.98 7.44 3.60
N SER A 325 0.68 7.63 3.70
CA SER A 325 0.00 8.86 3.32
C SER A 325 -1.03 9.22 4.36
N ASN A 326 -1.16 10.51 4.63
CA ASN A 326 -2.24 11.09 5.42
C ASN A 326 -3.27 11.84 4.56
N GLY A 327 -3.18 11.72 3.24
CA GLY A 327 -4.12 12.30 2.29
C GLY A 327 -3.68 12.03 0.85
N THR A 328 -4.57 11.40 0.07
CA THR A 328 -4.31 11.07 -1.34
C THR A 328 -5.38 11.60 -2.27
N HIS A 329 -4.93 12.12 -3.42
CA HIS A 329 -5.74 12.50 -4.57
C HIS A 329 -5.13 11.90 -5.87
N ILE A 330 -4.47 10.76 -5.71
CA ILE A 330 -3.95 9.87 -6.75
C ILE A 330 -3.96 8.44 -6.22
N ASN A 331 -3.89 7.44 -7.09
CA ASN A 331 -3.74 6.05 -6.68
C ASN A 331 -2.32 5.81 -6.11
N ASN A 332 -2.22 5.34 -4.87
CA ASN A 332 -0.94 4.96 -4.24
C ASN A 332 -0.14 3.93 -5.04
N ASN A 333 -0.82 3.08 -5.80
CA ASN A 333 -0.14 2.10 -6.65
C ASN A 333 0.69 2.77 -7.74
N ASP A 334 0.27 3.92 -8.28
CA ASP A 334 1.04 4.63 -9.30
C ASP A 334 2.37 5.16 -8.72
N ILE A 335 2.32 5.68 -7.48
CA ILE A 335 3.52 6.09 -6.72
C ILE A 335 4.41 4.87 -6.45
N SER A 336 3.82 3.77 -6.00
CA SER A 336 4.55 2.53 -5.72
C SER A 336 5.26 2.00 -6.96
N VAL A 337 4.58 1.97 -8.09
CA VAL A 337 5.13 1.54 -9.38
C VAL A 337 6.24 2.49 -9.85
N ALA A 338 6.10 3.80 -9.70
CA ALA A 338 7.14 4.76 -10.08
C ALA A 338 8.42 4.57 -9.23
N VAL A 339 8.28 4.44 -7.92
CA VAL A 339 9.41 4.21 -6.99
C VAL A 339 10.08 2.87 -7.28
N LEU A 340 9.30 1.80 -7.47
CA LEU A 340 9.84 0.48 -7.79
C LEU A 340 10.47 0.45 -9.19
N ASN A 341 9.90 1.11 -10.20
CA ASN A 341 10.53 1.25 -11.52
C ASN A 341 11.89 1.95 -11.40
N ALA A 342 11.98 3.03 -10.62
CA ALA A 342 13.25 3.68 -10.33
C ALA A 342 14.25 2.72 -9.65
N MET A 343 13.79 1.91 -8.68
CA MET A 343 14.62 0.93 -7.96
C MET A 343 15.17 -0.16 -8.89
N TYR A 344 14.33 -0.70 -9.78
CA TYR A 344 14.69 -1.77 -10.70
C TYR A 344 15.22 -1.27 -12.06
N ASN A 345 15.58 0.02 -12.18
CA ASN A 345 16.04 0.65 -13.42
C ASN A 345 15.11 0.41 -14.62
N LYS A 346 13.80 0.36 -14.38
CA LYS A 346 12.77 0.28 -15.41
C LYS A 346 12.30 1.70 -15.78
N PRO A 347 11.83 1.93 -17.02
CA PRO A 347 11.28 3.23 -17.41
C PRO A 347 10.06 3.61 -16.56
N TYR A 348 9.96 4.90 -16.22
CA TYR A 348 8.77 5.53 -15.65
C TYR A 348 8.72 7.00 -16.08
N GLU A 349 7.54 7.61 -16.02
CA GLU A 349 7.33 8.99 -16.42
C GLU A 349 7.00 9.86 -15.20
N ILE A 350 7.36 11.15 -15.28
CA ILE A 350 6.90 12.15 -14.32
C ILE A 350 5.49 12.54 -14.75
N PRO A 351 4.47 12.39 -13.89
CA PRO A 351 3.11 12.70 -14.27
C PRO A 351 2.96 14.19 -14.52
N SER A 352 2.21 14.53 -15.57
CA SER A 352 1.78 15.90 -15.86
C SER A 352 0.36 16.07 -15.37
N PHE A 353 0.13 17.06 -14.52
CA PHE A 353 -1.20 17.44 -14.01
C PHE A 353 -1.67 18.78 -14.57
N LYS A 354 -1.12 19.18 -15.73
CA LYS A 354 -1.62 20.33 -16.46
C LYS A 354 -3.08 20.05 -16.82
N SER A 355 -3.99 20.82 -16.23
CA SER A 355 -5.37 20.85 -16.69
C SER A 355 -5.40 21.69 -17.97
N TYR A 356 -5.64 21.03 -19.10
CA TYR A 356 -5.89 21.76 -20.34
C TYR A 356 -7.36 22.20 -20.32
N SER A 357 -7.60 23.44 -19.88
CA SER A 357 -8.94 23.99 -19.82
C SER A 357 -9.47 24.20 -21.25
N LEU A 358 -10.46 23.40 -21.62
CA LEU A 358 -11.17 23.50 -22.89
C LEU A 358 -12.51 24.20 -22.64
N THR A 359 -12.92 25.05 -23.57
CA THR A 359 -14.31 25.45 -23.67
C THR A 359 -15.13 24.33 -24.31
N THR A 360 -16.46 24.41 -24.20
CA THR A 360 -17.36 23.46 -24.86
C THR A 360 -17.13 23.45 -26.37
N GLU A 361 -16.80 24.60 -26.97
CA GLU A 361 -16.56 24.80 -28.39
C GLU A 361 -15.23 24.19 -28.85
N ASP A 362 -14.19 24.23 -28.00
CA ASP A 362 -12.89 23.61 -28.31
C ASP A 362 -12.98 22.08 -28.48
N LEU A 363 -14.07 21.47 -28.02
CA LEU A 363 -14.29 20.02 -28.13
C LEU A 363 -14.89 19.58 -29.47
N ASP A 364 -15.50 20.51 -30.22
CA ASP A 364 -16.20 20.19 -31.47
C ASP A 364 -15.37 19.44 -32.52
N PRO A 365 -14.06 19.73 -32.70
CA PRO A 365 -13.23 19.01 -33.66
C PRO A 365 -13.13 17.50 -33.36
N TYR A 366 -13.22 17.08 -32.10
CA TYR A 366 -13.03 15.69 -31.68
C TYR A 366 -14.30 14.85 -31.80
N LEU A 367 -15.49 15.46 -31.84
CA LEU A 367 -16.77 14.75 -31.79
C LEU A 367 -16.98 13.89 -33.04
N GLY A 368 -17.38 12.63 -32.87
CA GLY A 368 -17.68 11.74 -33.99
C GLY A 368 -17.56 10.26 -33.63
N VAL A 369 -17.72 9.42 -34.65
CA VAL A 369 -17.53 7.97 -34.53
C VAL A 369 -16.19 7.62 -35.16
N TYR A 370 -15.37 6.90 -34.40
CA TYR A 370 -14.03 6.47 -34.81
C TYR A 370 -14.03 4.95 -34.97
N ALA A 371 -13.55 4.48 -36.12
CA ALA A 371 -13.45 3.05 -36.45
C ALA A 371 -11.99 2.67 -36.76
N SER A 372 -11.62 1.42 -36.43
CA SER A 372 -10.30 0.87 -36.73
C SER A 372 -10.43 -0.39 -37.56
N SER A 373 -9.48 -0.62 -38.47
CA SER A 373 -9.32 -1.92 -39.14
C SER A 373 -8.60 -2.96 -38.26
N GLN A 374 -7.99 -2.52 -37.15
CA GLN A 374 -7.21 -3.36 -36.25
C GLN A 374 -8.09 -4.10 -35.24
N ILE A 375 -9.22 -3.52 -34.84
CA ILE A 375 -10.16 -4.12 -33.87
C ILE A 375 -11.61 -3.85 -34.26
N PRO A 376 -12.54 -4.80 -34.00
CA PRO A 376 -13.94 -4.70 -34.42
C PRO A 376 -14.82 -3.86 -33.46
N ILE A 377 -14.25 -2.82 -32.85
CA ILE A 377 -14.95 -1.93 -31.92
C ILE A 377 -14.86 -0.51 -32.46
N LYS A 378 -16.00 0.19 -32.54
CA LYS A 378 -16.04 1.64 -32.78
C LYS A 378 -16.10 2.40 -31.47
N ILE A 379 -15.48 3.58 -31.44
CA ILE A 379 -15.50 4.50 -30.31
C ILE A 379 -16.26 5.75 -30.73
N THR A 380 -17.35 6.05 -30.02
CA THR A 380 -18.11 7.28 -30.20
C THR A 380 -17.59 8.31 -29.20
N ILE A 381 -17.23 9.50 -29.70
CA ILE A 381 -16.79 10.64 -28.91
C ILE A 381 -17.89 11.70 -28.94
N THR A 382 -18.48 11.98 -27.78
CA THR A 382 -19.46 13.04 -27.55
C THR A 382 -18.91 14.04 -26.51
N LYS A 383 -19.71 15.03 -26.10
CA LYS A 383 -19.36 15.95 -25.02
C LYS A 383 -20.53 16.19 -24.07
N GLU A 384 -20.20 16.45 -22.82
CA GLU A 384 -21.11 16.95 -21.79
C GLU A 384 -20.47 18.19 -21.16
N GLY A 385 -21.01 19.38 -21.49
CA GLY A 385 -20.35 20.65 -21.19
C GLY A 385 -18.94 20.71 -21.80
N ALA A 386 -17.95 21.01 -20.96
CA ALA A 386 -16.53 21.10 -21.32
C ALA A 386 -15.76 19.77 -21.17
N THR A 387 -16.46 18.63 -21.11
CA THR A 387 -15.84 17.30 -20.96
C THR A 387 -16.15 16.43 -22.18
N LEU A 388 -15.13 15.77 -22.76
CA LEU A 388 -15.36 14.73 -23.75
C LEU A 388 -15.83 13.45 -23.08
N ILE A 389 -16.79 12.78 -23.72
CA ILE A 389 -17.32 11.50 -23.29
C ILE A 389 -16.98 10.47 -24.36
N ALA A 390 -16.30 9.40 -23.98
CA ALA A 390 -15.99 8.29 -24.87
C ALA A 390 -16.90 7.09 -24.58
N GLN A 391 -17.31 6.40 -25.64
CA GLN A 391 -18.10 5.18 -25.53
C GLN A 391 -17.68 4.15 -26.57
N GLY A 392 -17.18 2.99 -26.13
CA GLY A 392 -17.01 1.82 -26.98
C GLY A 392 -18.35 1.18 -27.32
N THR A 393 -18.49 0.62 -28.52
CA THR A 393 -19.72 -0.07 -28.95
C THR A 393 -20.09 -1.18 -27.96
N GLY A 394 -21.27 -1.08 -27.33
CA GLY A 394 -21.76 -2.04 -26.34
C GLY A 394 -21.17 -1.88 -24.92
N GLN A 395 -20.44 -0.79 -24.66
CA GLN A 395 -19.82 -0.49 -23.36
C GLN A 395 -20.43 0.76 -22.72
N PRO A 396 -20.32 0.92 -21.38
CA PRO A 396 -20.65 2.17 -20.71
C PRO A 396 -19.81 3.34 -21.22
N ALA A 397 -20.39 4.55 -21.20
CA ALA A 397 -19.67 5.77 -21.52
C ALA A 397 -18.85 6.25 -20.31
N PHE A 398 -17.73 6.93 -20.56
CA PHE A 398 -16.85 7.46 -19.52
C PHE A 398 -16.27 8.83 -19.91
N PRO A 399 -16.03 9.71 -18.93
CA PRO A 399 -15.45 11.02 -19.19
C PRO A 399 -13.95 10.91 -19.49
N LEU A 400 -13.47 11.81 -20.34
CA LEU A 400 -12.06 11.98 -20.64
C LEU A 400 -11.54 13.29 -20.06
N GLU A 401 -10.39 13.23 -19.38
CA GLU A 401 -9.67 14.40 -18.87
C GLU A 401 -8.69 14.91 -19.93
N ALA A 402 -8.76 16.20 -20.27
CA ALA A 402 -7.83 16.83 -21.20
C ALA A 402 -6.49 17.11 -20.52
N THR A 403 -5.41 16.54 -21.05
CA THR A 403 -4.07 16.71 -20.48
C THR A 403 -3.23 17.72 -21.27
N GLU A 404 -3.43 17.78 -22.59
CA GLU A 404 -2.76 18.70 -23.51
C GLU A 404 -3.69 18.99 -24.69
N LYS A 405 -3.27 19.87 -25.61
CA LYS A 405 -3.99 20.07 -26.86
C LYS A 405 -4.11 18.73 -27.60
N ASP A 406 -5.32 18.41 -28.06
CA ASP A 406 -5.65 17.17 -28.78
C ASP A 406 -5.38 15.86 -27.99
N THR A 407 -5.05 15.91 -26.69
CA THR A 407 -4.71 14.72 -25.89
C THR A 407 -5.57 14.60 -24.64
N PHE A 408 -6.15 13.42 -24.44
CA PHE A 408 -7.08 13.14 -23.36
C PHE A 408 -6.79 11.78 -22.70
N LYS A 409 -7.23 11.58 -21.46
CA LYS A 409 -7.03 10.31 -20.74
C LYS A 409 -8.24 9.90 -19.89
N PHE A 410 -8.29 8.62 -19.57
CA PHE A 410 -9.15 8.06 -18.54
C PHE A 410 -8.31 7.10 -17.67
N ASP A 411 -7.79 7.64 -16.56
CA ASP A 411 -6.83 6.95 -15.69
C ASP A 411 -7.40 5.62 -15.14
N GLN A 412 -8.69 5.56 -14.81
CA GLN A 412 -9.32 4.35 -14.28
C GLN A 412 -9.24 3.14 -15.23
N ALA A 413 -9.15 3.37 -16.53
CA ALA A 413 -8.97 2.30 -17.52
C ALA A 413 -7.56 2.25 -18.13
N GLY A 414 -6.63 3.09 -17.63
CA GLY A 414 -5.30 3.25 -18.20
C GLY A 414 -5.32 3.61 -19.69
N ALA A 415 -6.32 4.38 -20.12
CA ALA A 415 -6.54 4.73 -21.53
C ALA A 415 -6.08 6.17 -21.79
N LYS A 416 -5.32 6.36 -22.88
CA LYS A 416 -4.92 7.68 -23.41
C LYS A 416 -5.35 7.79 -24.87
N PHE A 417 -5.91 8.92 -25.25
CA PHE A 417 -6.41 9.24 -26.58
C PHE A 417 -5.61 10.44 -27.12
N GLU A 418 -4.98 10.26 -28.28
CA GLU A 418 -4.34 11.34 -29.04
C GLU A 418 -5.13 11.57 -30.32
N PHE A 419 -5.79 12.72 -30.44
CA PHE A 419 -6.56 13.10 -31.61
C PHE A 419 -5.68 13.82 -32.62
N ASN A 420 -5.98 13.61 -33.90
CA ASN A 420 -5.51 14.46 -34.99
C ASN A 420 -6.74 14.91 -35.81
N PRO A 421 -7.39 16.02 -35.42
CA PRO A 421 -8.58 16.50 -36.11
C PRO A 421 -8.34 16.87 -37.57
N SER A 422 -7.12 17.29 -37.92
CA SER A 422 -6.77 17.64 -39.30
C SER A 422 -6.72 16.44 -40.25
N GLU A 423 -6.40 15.26 -39.71
CA GLU A 423 -6.36 13.99 -40.45
C GLU A 423 -7.58 13.11 -40.19
N ASN A 424 -8.57 13.60 -39.44
CA ASN A 424 -9.73 12.80 -39.01
C ASN A 424 -9.29 11.48 -38.35
N ALA A 425 -8.26 11.52 -37.51
CA ALA A 425 -7.67 10.34 -36.88
C ALA A 425 -7.62 10.45 -35.36
N MET A 426 -7.53 9.30 -34.69
CA MET A 426 -7.36 9.19 -33.25
C MET A 426 -6.53 7.95 -32.93
N ILE A 427 -5.54 8.06 -32.05
CA ILE A 427 -4.76 6.93 -31.54
C ILE A 427 -5.20 6.65 -30.10
N LEU A 428 -5.55 5.40 -29.81
CA LEU A 428 -5.80 4.91 -28.46
C LEU A 428 -4.55 4.17 -27.96
N PHE A 429 -4.02 4.59 -26.83
CA PHE A 429 -3.01 3.87 -26.07
C PHE A 429 -3.68 3.21 -24.86
N GLN A 430 -3.54 1.89 -24.75
CA GLN A 430 -4.08 1.12 -23.62
C GLN A 430 -3.31 -0.18 -23.44
N GLY A 431 -2.99 -0.53 -22.18
CA GLY A 431 -2.29 -1.79 -21.86
C GLY A 431 -0.91 -1.96 -22.52
N GLY A 432 -0.23 -0.85 -22.82
CA GLY A 432 1.06 -0.83 -23.51
C GLY A 432 0.98 -0.97 -25.05
N GLY A 433 -0.21 -1.11 -25.62
CA GLY A 433 -0.44 -1.10 -27.07
C GLY A 433 -0.90 0.26 -27.61
N GLN A 434 -0.84 0.43 -28.93
CA GLN A 434 -1.40 1.58 -29.65
C GLN A 434 -2.30 1.12 -30.80
N ILE A 435 -3.47 1.74 -30.94
CA ILE A 435 -4.47 1.40 -31.96
C ILE A 435 -4.88 2.68 -32.69
N LEU A 436 -4.77 2.68 -34.02
CA LEU A 436 -5.18 3.79 -34.86
C LEU A 436 -6.65 3.65 -35.27
N PHE A 437 -7.40 4.73 -35.11
CA PHE A 437 -8.77 4.89 -35.59
C PHE A 437 -8.88 6.05 -36.58
N SER A 438 -9.83 5.92 -37.50
CA SER A 438 -10.25 6.97 -38.43
C SER A 438 -11.69 7.37 -38.14
N LYS A 439 -11.96 8.67 -38.21
CA LYS A 439 -13.29 9.26 -38.04
C LYS A 439 -14.13 8.98 -39.28
N GLU A 440 -15.38 8.55 -39.07
CA GLU A 440 -16.36 8.26 -40.13
C GLU A 440 -16.95 9.51 -40.78
#